data_AF-A0A7Z9I923-F1
#
_entry.id   AF-A0A7Z9I923-F1
#
_cell.length_a   1.000
_cell.length_b   1.000
_cell.length_c   1.000
_cell.angle_alpha   90.00
_cell.angle_beta   90.00
_cell.angle_gamma   90.00
#
_symmetry.space_group_name_H-M   'P 1'
#
loop_
_entity.id
_entity.type
_entity.pdbx_description
1 polymer ?
#
loop_
_entity_poly.entity_id
_entity_poly.type
_entity_poly.pdbx_seq_one_letter_code
_entity_poly.pdbx_strand_id
1 'polypeptide(L)'
;MVFSRNRLFSLAVSTLLVCTLTMSIALSDQTLLAAELLVYQGRMVPDDGDARTSTKEFKITVLRERADDGGVLHWTIRENGRGELSWIAQFGVSKWIDGNGINLQSSRTSLANPLILFNSENHSSLIPLALFQIADGGKINMDTVWKQGALSYRVIEREQVNGKYFWRVLGFNSFGTKRTVWVSA
;
A
#
# COMPACT_ATOMS: atom_id res chain seq x y z
N MET A 1 26.28 -22.29 55.13
CA MET A 1 25.16 -23.01 54.50
C MET A 1 25.53 -23.27 53.04
N VAL A 2 25.66 -24.55 52.67
CA VAL A 2 25.44 -25.16 51.33
C VAL A 2 26.21 -24.62 50.10
N PHE A 3 27.21 -25.43 49.69
CA PHE A 3 27.53 -25.96 48.35
C PHE A 3 27.84 -25.07 47.11
N SER A 4 28.92 -25.53 46.44
CA SER A 4 29.02 -25.79 44.98
C SER A 4 29.30 -24.65 44.01
N ARG A 5 30.36 -24.82 43.20
CA ARG A 5 30.30 -24.96 41.72
C ARG A 5 31.72 -25.06 41.15
N ASN A 6 32.10 -26.24 40.68
CA ASN A 6 31.95 -26.73 39.31
C ASN A 6 32.98 -26.14 38.32
N ARG A 7 33.83 -27.06 37.87
CA ARG A 7 34.62 -27.05 36.63
C ARG A 7 33.77 -26.55 35.47
N LEU A 8 34.40 -25.93 34.46
CA LEU A 8 34.07 -26.09 33.04
C LEU A 8 35.23 -25.50 32.23
N PHE A 9 36.09 -26.37 31.70
CA PHE A 9 37.08 -26.03 30.68
C PHE A 9 36.36 -25.92 29.33
N SER A 10 36.56 -24.76 28.70
CA SER A 10 36.45 -24.36 27.29
C SER A 10 35.74 -25.31 26.31
N LEU A 11 34.69 -24.77 25.69
CA LEU A 11 34.01 -25.32 24.50
C LEU A 11 34.98 -25.42 23.32
N ALA A 12 35.03 -26.60 22.70
CA ALA A 12 35.66 -26.80 21.40
C ALA A 12 34.87 -26.04 20.31
N VAL A 13 35.56 -25.15 19.62
CA VAL A 13 35.12 -24.52 18.38
C VAL A 13 35.43 -25.48 17.24
N SER A 14 34.39 -25.94 16.54
CA SER A 14 34.54 -26.56 15.21
C SER A 14 33.66 -25.81 14.24
N THR A 15 34.26 -24.82 13.59
CA THR A 15 33.75 -24.15 12.40
C THR A 15 33.93 -25.12 11.23
N LEU A 16 32.84 -25.54 10.58
CA LEU A 16 32.91 -26.16 9.27
C LEU A 16 32.00 -25.41 8.29
N LEU A 17 32.65 -24.66 7.41
CA LEU A 17 32.10 -23.94 6.27
C LEU A 17 32.43 -24.77 5.02
N VAL A 18 31.43 -25.32 4.32
CA VAL A 18 31.60 -25.79 2.93
C VAL A 18 30.34 -25.51 2.09
N CYS A 19 30.48 -24.54 1.18
CA CYS A 19 29.72 -24.28 -0.05
C CYS A 19 29.70 -25.54 -0.96
N THR A 20 28.81 -25.83 -1.90
CA THR A 20 27.87 -25.07 -2.75
C THR A 20 27.11 -26.14 -3.54
N LEU A 21 25.83 -25.96 -3.85
CA LEU A 21 25.23 -26.62 -5.00
C LEU A 21 24.45 -25.58 -5.82
N THR A 22 25.12 -25.00 -6.79
CA THR A 22 24.50 -24.22 -7.87
C THR A 22 23.82 -25.18 -8.82
N MET A 23 22.49 -25.31 -8.69
CA MET A 23 21.69 -25.87 -9.76
C MET A 23 21.12 -24.70 -10.57
N SER A 24 21.85 -24.32 -11.62
CA SER A 24 21.37 -23.39 -12.63
C SER A 24 20.27 -24.09 -13.42
N ILE A 25 19.03 -23.92 -12.99
CA ILE A 25 17.89 -24.16 -13.87
C ILE A 25 17.95 -23.01 -14.87
N ALA A 26 18.27 -23.32 -16.12
CA ALA A 26 18.04 -22.41 -17.23
C ALA A 26 16.52 -22.19 -17.29
N LEU A 27 16.04 -21.17 -16.56
CA LEU A 27 14.74 -20.60 -16.86
C LEU A 27 14.88 -20.04 -18.27
N SER A 28 14.10 -20.62 -19.19
CA SER A 28 13.71 -19.97 -20.43
C SER A 28 13.46 -18.49 -20.17
N ASP A 29 14.03 -17.66 -21.03
CA ASP A 29 13.96 -16.20 -21.08
C ASP A 29 12.50 -15.71 -21.23
N GLN A 30 11.70 -15.96 -20.20
CA GLN A 30 10.53 -15.16 -19.90
C GLN A 30 11.08 -13.95 -19.18
N THR A 31 11.05 -12.80 -19.84
CA THR A 31 11.09 -11.50 -19.21
C THR A 31 10.07 -11.52 -18.08
N LEU A 32 10.51 -11.84 -16.86
CA LEU A 32 9.70 -11.72 -15.66
C LEU A 32 9.29 -10.26 -15.60
N LEU A 33 8.05 -9.96 -15.96
CA LEU A 33 7.46 -8.66 -15.71
C LEU A 33 7.56 -8.46 -14.20
N ALA A 34 8.50 -7.62 -13.78
CA ALA A 34 8.87 -7.49 -12.38
C ALA A 34 7.63 -7.13 -11.56
N ALA A 35 7.32 -7.95 -10.55
CA ALA A 35 6.28 -7.60 -9.59
C ALA A 35 6.78 -6.45 -8.71
N GLU A 36 5.95 -5.43 -8.52
CA GLU A 36 6.30 -4.24 -7.75
C GLU A 36 5.63 -4.27 -6.37
N LEU A 37 6.38 -3.89 -5.33
CA LEU A 37 5.82 -3.73 -3.99
C LEU A 37 5.49 -2.26 -3.73
N LEU A 38 4.20 -1.97 -3.58
CA LEU A 38 3.69 -0.64 -3.25
C LEU A 38 3.24 -0.61 -1.79
N VAL A 39 3.57 0.47 -1.09
CA VAL A 39 3.16 0.68 0.32
C VAL A 39 2.40 1.99 0.42
N TYR A 40 1.16 1.91 0.87
CA TYR A 40 0.31 3.06 1.16
C TYR A 40 0.17 3.21 2.67
N GLN A 41 0.31 4.43 3.14
CA GLN A 41 0.04 4.79 4.53
C GLN A 41 -0.89 5.99 4.55
N GLY A 42 -1.81 6.00 5.49
CA GLY A 42 -2.72 7.11 5.61
C GLY A 42 -3.35 7.21 6.98
N ARG A 43 -3.94 8.37 7.19
CA ARG A 43 -4.67 8.72 8.40
C ARG A 43 -6.03 9.28 8.00
N MET A 44 -7.07 8.73 8.60
CA MET A 44 -8.43 9.20 8.49
C MET A 44 -8.79 9.92 9.77
N VAL A 45 -9.28 11.15 9.62
CA VAL A 45 -9.76 12.00 10.71
C VAL A 45 -11.19 12.36 10.32
N PRO A 46 -12.19 12.18 11.20
CA PRO A 46 -13.54 12.62 10.88
C PRO A 46 -13.60 14.15 10.87
N ASP A 47 -14.50 14.68 10.06
CA ASP A 47 -14.80 16.12 10.06
C ASP A 47 -15.48 16.53 11.38
N ASP A 48 -16.29 15.63 11.97
CA ASP A 48 -16.99 15.80 13.24
C ASP A 48 -16.53 14.76 14.28
N GLY A 49 -16.13 15.22 15.46
CA GLY A 49 -15.69 14.38 16.59
C GLY A 49 -14.31 14.74 17.13
N ASP A 50 -13.90 14.15 18.25
CA ASP A 50 -12.56 14.38 18.80
C ASP A 50 -11.51 13.64 17.96
N ALA A 51 -10.71 14.40 17.21
CA ALA A 51 -9.63 13.88 16.37
C ALA A 51 -8.65 12.98 17.13
N ARG A 52 -8.44 13.16 18.44
CA ARG A 52 -7.52 12.31 19.22
C ARG A 52 -8.03 10.89 19.41
N THR A 53 -9.34 10.70 19.49
CA THR A 53 -9.97 9.41 19.81
C THR A 53 -10.60 8.73 18.61
N SER A 54 -10.86 9.50 17.55
CA SER A 54 -11.53 9.03 16.33
C SER A 54 -10.60 8.93 15.12
N THR A 55 -9.33 9.32 15.26
CA THR A 55 -8.32 9.09 14.23
C THR A 55 -8.14 7.59 13.99
N LYS A 56 -8.14 7.21 12.71
CA LYS A 56 -7.75 5.88 12.26
C LYS A 56 -6.54 5.97 11.36
N GLU A 57 -5.54 5.15 11.64
CA GLU A 57 -4.36 4.99 10.81
C GLU A 57 -4.46 3.66 10.06
N PHE A 58 -3.88 3.62 8.86
CA PHE A 58 -3.85 2.40 8.07
C PHE A 58 -2.56 2.29 7.27
N LYS A 59 -2.15 1.04 7.05
CA LYS A 59 -1.08 0.67 6.15
C LYS A 59 -1.59 -0.40 5.19
N ILE A 60 -1.45 -0.16 3.89
CA ILE A 60 -1.74 -1.14 2.85
C ILE A 60 -0.42 -1.53 2.19
N THR A 61 -0.21 -2.83 2.06
CA THR A 61 0.90 -3.38 1.27
C THR A 61 0.31 -4.06 0.05
N VAL A 62 0.80 -3.71 -1.13
CA VAL A 62 0.27 -4.19 -2.41
C VAL A 62 1.41 -4.77 -3.24
N LEU A 63 1.29 -6.03 -3.62
CA LEU A 63 2.10 -6.64 -4.66
C LEU A 63 1.37 -6.45 -5.99
N ARG A 64 2.00 -5.73 -6.91
CA ARG A 64 1.49 -5.44 -8.24
C ARG A 64 2.17 -6.35 -9.24
N GLU A 65 1.36 -7.15 -9.91
CA GLU A 65 1.77 -7.99 -11.03
C GLU A 65 1.25 -7.37 -12.33
N ARG A 66 2.13 -7.26 -13.32
CA ARG A 66 1.82 -6.62 -14.61
C ARG A 66 1.46 -7.68 -15.65
N ALA A 67 0.50 -7.32 -16.50
CA ALA A 67 0.08 -8.01 -17.71
C ALA A 67 0.02 -6.99 -18.87
N ASP A 68 -0.27 -7.44 -20.08
CA ASP A 68 -0.20 -6.61 -21.30
C ASP A 68 -1.16 -5.41 -21.28
N ASP A 69 -2.34 -5.54 -20.69
CA ASP A 69 -3.42 -4.54 -20.66
C ASP A 69 -3.78 -4.06 -19.24
N GLY A 70 -2.90 -4.33 -18.27
CA GLY A 70 -3.16 -4.02 -16.87
C GLY A 70 -2.48 -5.00 -15.94
N GLY A 71 -3.22 -5.57 -14.99
CA GLY A 71 -2.70 -6.63 -14.15
C GLY A 71 -3.48 -6.86 -12.86
N VAL A 72 -2.81 -7.53 -11.91
CA VAL A 72 -3.39 -8.00 -10.65
C VAL A 72 -2.67 -7.33 -9.49
N LEU A 73 -3.44 -7.00 -8.45
CA LEU A 73 -2.98 -6.39 -7.22
C LEU A 73 -3.36 -7.29 -6.06
N HIS A 74 -2.38 -7.92 -5.44
CA HIS A 74 -2.55 -8.64 -4.19
C HIS A 74 -2.29 -7.68 -3.05
N TRP A 75 -3.26 -7.48 -2.17
CA TRP A 75 -3.14 -6.46 -1.13
C TRP A 75 -3.45 -7.03 0.25
N THR A 76 -2.82 -6.41 1.25
CA THR A 76 -3.13 -6.59 2.66
C THR A 76 -3.30 -5.21 3.30
N ILE A 77 -4.18 -5.08 4.28
CA ILE A 77 -4.39 -3.87 5.05
C ILE A 77 -4.24 -4.16 6.55
N ARG A 78 -3.57 -3.24 7.24
CA ARG A 78 -3.57 -3.15 8.70
C ARG A 78 -4.19 -1.83 9.11
N GLU A 79 -5.06 -1.88 10.09
CA GLU A 79 -5.73 -0.73 10.66
C GLU A 79 -5.27 -0.55 12.12
N ASN A 80 -5.17 0.69 12.55
CA ASN A 80 -4.93 1.05 13.95
C ASN A 80 -5.92 2.16 14.34
N GLY A 81 -6.56 2.02 15.50
CA GLY A 81 -7.62 2.90 15.97
C GLY A 81 -8.90 2.15 16.31
N ARG A 82 -10.03 2.86 16.32
CA ARG A 82 -11.31 2.30 16.79
C ARG A 82 -11.91 1.33 15.77
N GLY A 83 -12.00 0.06 16.18
CA GLY A 83 -12.48 -1.04 15.35
C GLY A 83 -11.48 -1.49 14.30
N GLU A 84 -11.70 -2.66 13.74
CA GLU A 84 -10.90 -3.21 12.65
C GLU A 84 -11.76 -4.15 11.81
N LEU A 85 -11.39 -4.29 10.54
CA LEU A 85 -11.95 -5.33 9.70
C LEU A 85 -11.67 -6.72 10.31
N SER A 86 -12.62 -7.63 10.11
CA SER A 86 -12.39 -9.04 10.38
C SER A 86 -11.19 -9.53 9.58
N TRP A 87 -10.46 -10.51 10.12
CA TRP A 87 -9.22 -11.01 9.52
C TRP A 87 -9.37 -11.38 8.03
N ILE A 88 -10.50 -11.98 7.65
CA ILE A 88 -10.80 -12.36 6.25
C ILE A 88 -10.94 -11.17 5.30
N ALA A 89 -11.26 -9.99 5.81
CA ALA A 89 -11.41 -8.76 5.02
C ALA A 89 -10.11 -7.93 4.97
N GLN A 90 -9.04 -8.36 5.67
CA GLN A 90 -7.76 -7.65 5.71
C GLN A 90 -6.83 -7.96 4.53
N PHE A 91 -7.25 -8.81 3.59
CA PHE A 91 -6.50 -9.10 2.37
C PHE A 91 -7.44 -9.34 1.20
N GLY A 92 -6.91 -9.19 -0.01
CA GLY A 92 -7.70 -9.42 -1.20
C GLY A 92 -6.93 -9.22 -2.47
N VAL A 93 -7.68 -9.30 -3.57
CA VAL A 93 -7.16 -9.20 -4.92
C VAL A 93 -8.01 -8.21 -5.69
N SER A 94 -7.39 -7.23 -6.33
CA SER A 94 -8.04 -6.33 -7.28
C SER A 94 -7.36 -6.41 -8.65
N LYS A 95 -8.08 -6.00 -9.69
CA LYS A 95 -7.54 -5.87 -11.05
C LYS A 95 -7.40 -4.40 -11.40
N TRP A 96 -6.38 -4.08 -12.17
CA TRP A 96 -6.19 -2.76 -12.76
C TRP A 96 -6.07 -2.89 -14.27
N ILE A 97 -6.38 -1.79 -14.97
CA ILE A 97 -6.26 -1.68 -16.42
C ILE A 97 -5.22 -0.59 -16.67
N ASP A 98 -4.29 -0.84 -17.57
CA ASP A 98 -3.36 0.18 -18.02
C ASP A 98 -4.09 1.12 -18.99
N GLY A 99 -4.21 2.39 -18.60
CA GLY A 99 -4.85 3.42 -19.40
C GLY A 99 -3.82 4.22 -20.20
N ASN A 100 -4.09 5.51 -20.40
CA ASN A 100 -3.18 6.47 -21.05
C ASN A 100 -1.91 6.78 -20.20
N GLY A 101 -1.32 5.79 -19.51
CA GLY A 101 -0.22 5.97 -18.54
C GLY A 101 -0.67 6.34 -17.12
N ILE A 102 -1.98 6.31 -16.86
CA ILE A 102 -2.55 6.42 -15.51
C ILE A 102 -3.32 5.13 -15.26
N ASN A 103 -2.93 4.39 -14.23
CA ASN A 103 -3.57 3.13 -13.88
C ASN A 103 -4.83 3.43 -13.10
N LEU A 104 -5.96 3.29 -13.79
CA LEU A 104 -7.25 3.48 -13.20
C LEU A 104 -7.73 2.11 -12.72
N GLN A 105 -7.80 1.91 -11.40
CA GLN A 105 -8.66 0.83 -10.90
C GLN A 105 -10.07 1.11 -11.44
N SER A 106 -10.68 0.10 -12.07
CA SER A 106 -11.95 0.27 -12.76
C SER A 106 -12.98 0.93 -11.83
N SER A 107 -13.74 1.86 -12.38
CA SER A 107 -14.54 2.89 -11.71
C SER A 107 -15.63 2.40 -10.75
N ARG A 108 -15.80 1.10 -10.60
CA ARG A 108 -16.61 0.53 -9.53
C ARG A 108 -15.65 0.25 -8.40
N THR A 109 -15.74 1.03 -7.33
CA THR A 109 -15.31 0.66 -5.97
C THR A 109 -15.97 -0.66 -5.61
N SER A 110 -15.48 -1.74 -6.21
CA SER A 110 -15.90 -3.08 -5.93
C SER A 110 -15.31 -3.42 -4.57
N LEU A 111 -16.01 -4.25 -3.81
CA LEU A 111 -15.52 -4.84 -2.57
C LEU A 111 -14.14 -5.54 -2.71
N ALA A 112 -13.60 -5.64 -3.93
CA ALA A 112 -12.28 -6.15 -4.24
C ALA A 112 -11.13 -5.16 -3.90
N ASN A 113 -11.43 -3.90 -3.60
CA ASN A 113 -10.44 -2.94 -3.10
C ASN A 113 -10.32 -3.01 -1.57
N PRO A 114 -9.17 -2.59 -1.00
CA PRO A 114 -9.06 -2.45 0.44
C PRO A 114 -10.17 -1.56 1.00
N LEU A 115 -10.82 -2.05 2.04
CA LEU A 115 -11.79 -1.29 2.82
C LEU A 115 -11.14 -0.82 4.11
N ILE A 116 -11.67 0.24 4.70
CA ILE A 116 -11.41 0.64 6.08
C ILE A 116 -12.72 0.52 6.84
N LEU A 117 -12.71 -0.08 8.02
CA LEU A 117 -13.83 0.01 8.94
C LEU A 117 -13.68 1.29 9.77
N PHE A 118 -14.44 2.33 9.45
CA PHE A 118 -14.41 3.56 10.24
C PHE A 118 -15.57 3.58 11.24
N ASN A 119 -15.24 3.70 12.52
CA ASN A 119 -16.21 3.79 13.61
C ASN A 119 -16.22 5.20 14.21
N SER A 120 -17.28 5.96 13.94
CA SER A 120 -17.57 7.18 14.67
C SER A 120 -18.32 6.87 15.97
N GLU A 121 -18.71 7.89 16.75
CA GLU A 121 -19.49 7.69 17.98
C GLU A 121 -20.82 6.97 17.72
N ASN A 122 -21.47 7.26 16.59
CA ASN A 122 -22.86 6.87 16.33
C ASN A 122 -23.04 5.91 15.15
N HIS A 123 -22.00 5.68 14.34
CA HIS A 123 -22.11 4.81 13.17
C HIS A 123 -20.79 4.14 12.79
N SER A 124 -20.90 2.96 12.18
CA SER A 124 -19.79 2.23 11.57
C SER A 124 -19.96 2.22 10.06
N SER A 125 -18.91 2.59 9.33
CA SER A 125 -18.93 2.73 7.87
C SER A 125 -17.76 1.99 7.26
N LEU A 126 -18.02 1.23 6.19
CA LEU A 126 -16.97 0.65 5.35
C LEU A 126 -16.58 1.66 4.26
N ILE A 127 -15.33 2.11 4.28
CA ILE A 127 -14.83 3.13 3.37
C ILE A 127 -13.87 2.48 2.38
N PRO A 128 -14.22 2.41 1.07
CA PRO A 128 -13.33 1.87 0.06
C PRO A 128 -12.17 2.82 -0.20
N LEU A 129 -10.95 2.28 -0.17
CA LEU A 129 -9.75 2.99 -0.56
C LEU A 129 -9.47 2.78 -2.04
N ALA A 130 -9.15 3.87 -2.73
CA ALA A 130 -8.61 3.78 -4.08
C ALA A 130 -7.10 3.57 -3.96
N LEU A 131 -6.57 2.52 -4.59
CA LEU A 131 -5.14 2.32 -4.70
C LEU A 131 -4.64 3.17 -5.86
N PHE A 132 -4.11 4.34 -5.54
CA PHE A 132 -3.54 5.25 -6.55
C PHE A 132 -2.31 4.60 -7.18
N GLN A 133 -2.36 4.43 -8.48
CA GLN A 133 -1.25 3.88 -9.24
C GLN A 133 -0.95 4.82 -10.38
N ILE A 134 0.28 5.28 -10.40
CA ILE A 134 0.83 6.07 -11.49
C ILE A 134 1.76 5.11 -12.21
N ALA A 135 1.48 4.82 -13.47
CA ALA A 135 2.34 3.92 -14.24
C ALA A 135 3.74 4.55 -14.32
N ASP A 136 4.74 3.82 -13.86
CA ASP A 136 6.18 4.04 -14.05
C ASP A 136 6.57 5.48 -14.36
N GLY A 137 6.56 6.36 -13.34
CA GLY A 137 7.27 7.65 -13.29
C GLY A 137 7.13 8.62 -14.49
N GLY A 138 6.25 8.35 -15.45
CA GLY A 138 6.52 8.78 -16.82
C GLY A 138 5.61 9.88 -17.36
N LYS A 139 4.44 10.12 -16.78
CA LYS A 139 3.42 10.97 -17.44
C LYS A 139 2.51 11.78 -16.52
N ILE A 140 2.89 12.06 -15.27
CA ILE A 140 2.19 13.09 -14.50
C ILE A 140 3.05 14.32 -14.33
N ASN A 141 2.44 15.47 -14.55
CA ASN A 141 3.01 16.79 -14.33
C ASN A 141 2.02 17.63 -13.51
N MET A 142 2.44 18.85 -13.16
CA MET A 142 1.55 19.82 -12.54
C MET A 142 0.27 19.98 -13.39
N ASP A 143 -0.88 20.08 -12.72
CA ASP A 143 -2.21 20.21 -13.35
C ASP A 143 -2.68 19.02 -14.17
N THR A 144 -1.97 17.87 -14.18
CA THR A 144 -2.52 16.63 -14.73
C THR A 144 -3.83 16.27 -14.02
N VAL A 145 -4.90 16.06 -14.80
CA VAL A 145 -6.25 15.70 -14.30
C VAL A 145 -6.69 14.37 -14.87
N TRP A 146 -7.27 13.51 -14.01
CA TRP A 146 -7.92 12.28 -14.43
C TRP A 146 -9.16 11.97 -13.58
N LYS A 147 -9.96 11.01 -14.03
CA LYS A 147 -11.14 10.54 -13.29
C LYS A 147 -10.95 9.09 -12.89
N GLN A 148 -11.22 8.76 -11.63
CA GLN A 148 -11.22 7.38 -11.12
C GLN A 148 -12.45 7.18 -10.24
N GLY A 149 -13.37 6.33 -10.69
CA GLY A 149 -14.66 6.15 -10.04
C GLY A 149 -15.49 7.43 -10.00
N ALA A 150 -16.01 7.76 -8.81
CA ALA A 150 -16.82 8.94 -8.56
C ALA A 150 -15.99 10.24 -8.35
N LEU A 151 -14.66 10.14 -8.31
CA LEU A 151 -13.78 11.27 -8.01
C LEU A 151 -12.96 11.68 -9.24
N SER A 152 -12.76 12.98 -9.37
CA SER A 152 -11.76 13.58 -10.24
C SER A 152 -10.50 13.85 -9.41
N TYR A 153 -9.34 13.73 -10.03
CA TYR A 153 -8.03 13.94 -9.41
C TYR A 153 -7.26 15.00 -10.16
N ARG A 154 -6.51 15.83 -9.43
CA ARG A 154 -5.61 16.84 -10.01
C ARG A 154 -4.29 16.86 -9.24
N VAL A 155 -3.18 16.87 -9.97
CA VAL A 155 -1.86 17.22 -9.39
C VAL A 155 -1.82 18.71 -9.11
N ILE A 156 -1.59 19.10 -7.86
CA ILE A 156 -1.69 20.50 -7.42
C ILE A 156 -0.41 21.05 -6.79
N GLU A 157 0.60 20.20 -6.54
CA GLU A 157 1.87 20.64 -5.97
C GLU A 157 2.96 19.58 -6.18
N ARG A 158 4.21 20.03 -6.27
CA ARG A 158 5.40 19.18 -6.13
C ARG A 158 6.16 19.61 -4.88
N GLU A 159 6.39 18.67 -3.97
CA GLU A 159 7.17 18.91 -2.75
C GLU A 159 8.36 17.96 -2.68
N GLN A 160 9.45 18.40 -2.05
CA GLN A 160 10.60 17.55 -1.75
C GLN A 160 10.62 17.25 -0.24
N VAL A 161 10.56 15.96 0.11
CA VAL A 161 10.60 15.49 1.50
C VAL A 161 11.74 14.48 1.63
N ASN A 162 12.70 14.76 2.53
CA ASN A 162 13.87 13.91 2.77
C ASN A 162 14.62 13.53 1.48
N GLY A 163 14.79 14.50 0.57
CA GLY A 163 15.49 14.30 -0.70
C GLY A 163 14.68 13.60 -1.79
N LYS A 164 13.47 13.11 -1.50
CA LYS A 164 12.56 12.50 -2.48
C LYS A 164 11.48 13.48 -2.91
N TYR A 165 11.16 13.49 -4.19
CA TYR A 165 10.08 14.32 -4.72
C TYR A 165 8.74 13.60 -4.57
N PHE A 166 7.70 14.36 -4.28
CA PHE A 166 6.33 13.90 -4.17
C PHE A 166 5.39 14.87 -4.89
N TRP A 167 4.35 14.31 -5.50
CA TRP A 167 3.22 15.04 -6.04
C TRP A 167 2.08 15.06 -5.02
N ARG A 168 1.56 16.26 -4.73
CA ARG A 168 0.29 16.41 -4.02
C ARG A 168 -0.85 16.30 -5.01
N VAL A 169 -1.75 15.36 -4.79
CA VAL A 169 -2.90 15.08 -5.65
C VAL A 169 -4.19 15.31 -4.86
N LEU A 170 -5.07 16.14 -5.40
CA LEU A 170 -6.38 16.41 -4.83
C LEU A 170 -7.44 15.54 -5.48
N GLY A 171 -8.16 14.74 -4.69
CA GLY A 171 -9.34 14.01 -5.13
C GLY A 171 -10.63 14.73 -4.74
N PHE A 172 -11.46 15.10 -5.71
CA PHE A 172 -12.65 15.95 -5.51
C PHE A 172 -13.84 15.51 -6.37
N ASN A 173 -15.03 15.98 -6.00
CA ASN A 173 -16.25 15.90 -6.82
C ASN A 173 -17.03 17.23 -6.73
N SER A 174 -18.27 17.26 -7.21
CA SER A 174 -19.14 18.45 -7.14
C SER A 174 -19.40 18.96 -5.72
N PHE A 175 -19.17 18.13 -4.70
CA PHE A 175 -19.32 18.46 -3.28
C PHE A 175 -17.99 18.84 -2.62
N GLY A 176 -16.96 19.19 -3.41
CA GLY A 176 -15.66 19.62 -2.93
C GLY A 176 -14.62 18.50 -2.79
N THR A 177 -13.55 18.81 -2.05
CA THR A 177 -12.44 17.89 -1.78
C THR A 177 -12.90 16.70 -0.94
N LYS A 178 -12.47 15.51 -1.31
CA LYS A 178 -12.76 14.26 -0.60
C LYS A 178 -11.51 13.58 -0.06
N ARG A 179 -10.33 13.87 -0.62
CA ARG A 179 -9.05 13.36 -0.14
C ARG A 179 -7.88 14.13 -0.73
N THR A 180 -6.76 14.11 -0.02
CA THR A 180 -5.45 14.57 -0.50
C THR A 180 -4.49 13.40 -0.42
N VAL A 181 -3.72 13.19 -1.49
CA VAL A 181 -2.78 12.06 -1.62
C VAL A 181 -1.41 12.62 -1.95
N TRP A 182 -0.37 12.01 -1.37
CA TRP A 182 1.02 12.28 -1.72
C TRP A 182 1.59 11.06 -2.43
N VAL A 183 2.09 11.25 -3.65
CA VAL A 183 2.63 10.16 -4.48
C VAL A 183 4.09 10.47 -4.79
N SER A 184 5.00 9.51 -4.60
CA SER A 184 6.40 9.72 -4.97
C SER A 184 6.51 10.00 -6.47
N ALA A 185 7.25 11.04 -6.83
CA ALA A 185 7.51 11.49 -8.19
C ALA A 185 8.69 10.73 -8.81
#